data_AF-D9S0B8-F1
#
_entry.id   AF-D9S0B8-F1
#
_cell.length_a   1.000
_cell.length_b   1.000
_cell.length_c   1.000
_cell.angle_alpha   90.00
_cell.angle_beta   90.00
_cell.angle_gamma   90.00
#
_symmetry.space_group_name_H-M   'P 1'
#
loop_
_entity.id
_entity.type
_entity.pdbx_description
1 polymer ?
#
loop_
_entity_poly.entity_id
_entity_poly.type
_entity_poly.pdbx_seq_one_letter_code
_entity_poly.pdbx_strand_id
1 'polypeptide(L)'
;MKYDTKFLTRTALLLAVTLMLQYLKMPQLITGSLVNAMLLIAAGTVGVFSGITIGLLTPLIALLVGILKFPPMVPFIMAGNALYVWLYSSQKNAVIGVLLAAVAKYAWLSISVIYILKWFGVRVPPPVVQAFTLPQLFTALLGGAIGVTLIFLLQRSFAKAKEM
;
A
#
# COMPACT_ATOMS: atom_id res chain seq x y z
N MET A 1 -20.11 5.72 -9.41
CA MET A 1 -19.00 4.94 -10.01
C MET A 1 -19.61 3.63 -10.51
N LYS A 2 -19.65 3.36 -11.82
CA LYS A 2 -20.13 2.06 -12.32
C LYS A 2 -18.95 1.08 -12.22
N TYR A 3 -19.09 0.03 -11.41
CA TYR A 3 -18.13 -1.07 -11.37
C TYR A 3 -18.29 -1.85 -12.67
N ASP A 4 -17.56 -1.42 -13.70
CA ASP A 4 -17.58 -2.02 -15.03
C ASP A 4 -16.41 -3.00 -15.20
N THR A 5 -16.41 -3.73 -16.32
CA THR A 5 -15.35 -4.68 -16.66
C THR A 5 -13.98 -4.01 -16.73
N LYS A 6 -13.88 -2.73 -17.14
CA LYS A 6 -12.59 -2.01 -17.23
C LYS A 6 -12.01 -1.72 -15.84
N PHE A 7 -12.86 -1.37 -14.86
CA PHE A 7 -12.43 -1.22 -13.47
C PHE A 7 -11.81 -2.51 -12.96
N LEU A 8 -12.53 -3.62 -13.10
CA LEU A 8 -12.07 -4.94 -12.63
C LEU A 8 -10.75 -5.35 -13.29
N THR A 9 -10.66 -5.26 -14.62
CA THR A 9 -9.46 -5.65 -15.36
C THR A 9 -8.25 -4.80 -14.97
N ARG A 10 -8.41 -3.48 -14.83
CA ARG A 10 -7.30 -2.59 -14.44
C ARG A 10 -6.85 -2.85 -13.01
N THR A 11 -7.78 -3.03 -12.07
CA THR A 11 -7.44 -3.40 -10.68
C THR A 11 -6.73 -4.74 -10.62
N ALA A 12 -7.18 -5.75 -11.38
CA ALA A 12 -6.55 -7.07 -11.44
C ALA A 12 -5.12 -7.00 -12.01
N LEU A 13 -4.90 -6.22 -13.08
CA LEU A 13 -3.56 -6.02 -13.65
C LEU A 13 -2.61 -5.34 -12.67
N LEU A 14 -3.06 -4.26 -12.01
CA LEU A 14 -2.25 -3.56 -11.00
C LEU A 14 -1.97 -4.45 -9.78
N LEU A 15 -2.96 -5.26 -9.35
CA LEU A 15 -2.77 -6.27 -8.31
C LEU A 15 -1.69 -7.26 -8.73
N ALA A 16 -1.77 -7.82 -9.95
CA ALA A 16 -0.80 -8.79 -10.46
C ALA A 16 0.63 -8.21 -10.46
N VAL A 17 0.82 -6.98 -10.94
CA VAL A 17 2.11 -6.27 -10.87
C VAL A 17 2.58 -6.12 -9.42
N THR A 18 1.68 -5.71 -8.52
CA THR A 18 2.00 -5.55 -7.09
C THR A 18 2.43 -6.88 -6.44
N LEU A 19 1.84 -8.00 -6.85
CA LEU A 19 2.20 -9.34 -6.36
C LEU A 19 3.54 -9.80 -6.93
N MET A 20 3.81 -9.55 -8.21
CA MET A 20 5.12 -9.84 -8.82
C MET A 20 6.24 -9.10 -8.07
N LEU A 21 6.05 -7.82 -7.77
CA LEU A 21 7.00 -7.01 -7.01
C LEU A 21 7.28 -7.56 -5.60
N GLN A 22 6.25 -8.07 -4.92
CA GLN A 22 6.41 -8.73 -3.62
C GLN A 22 7.15 -10.06 -3.73
N TYR A 23 6.92 -10.81 -4.81
CA TYR A 23 7.51 -12.12 -5.02
C TYR A 23 9.02 -12.07 -5.28
N LEU A 24 9.56 -10.94 -5.74
CA LEU A 24 11.00 -10.73 -5.91
C LEU A 24 11.79 -10.77 -4.59
N LYS A 25 11.12 -10.73 -3.42
CA LYS A 25 11.73 -10.84 -2.07
C LYS A 25 12.93 -9.91 -1.86
N MET A 26 12.87 -8.72 -2.45
CA MET A 26 13.86 -7.66 -2.26
C MET A 26 13.84 -7.16 -0.80
N PRO A 27 14.89 -6.44 -0.35
CA PRO A 27 14.91 -5.79 0.96
C PRO A 27 13.60 -5.04 1.26
N GLN A 28 13.16 -5.09 2.52
CA GLN A 28 11.87 -4.53 2.95
C GLN A 28 11.68 -3.07 2.55
N LEU A 29 12.76 -2.28 2.56
CA LEU A 29 12.73 -0.88 2.15
C LEU A 29 12.33 -0.72 0.67
N ILE A 30 12.77 -1.63 -0.20
CA ILE A 30 12.45 -1.61 -1.63
C ILE A 30 11.04 -2.18 -1.84
N THR A 31 10.81 -3.41 -1.38
CA THR A 31 9.52 -4.10 -1.58
C THR A 31 8.36 -3.30 -0.99
N GLY A 32 8.50 -2.81 0.25
CA GLY A 32 7.48 -2.01 0.91
C GLY A 32 7.21 -0.68 0.19
N SER A 33 8.25 -0.01 -0.29
CA SER A 33 8.09 1.24 -1.06
C SER A 33 7.32 1.01 -2.35
N LEU A 34 7.68 -0.04 -3.09
CA LEU A 34 7.01 -0.36 -4.35
C LEU A 34 5.55 -0.77 -4.15
N VAL A 35 5.24 -1.55 -3.11
CA VAL A 35 3.85 -1.88 -2.77
C VAL A 35 3.05 -0.61 -2.44
N ASN A 36 3.57 0.27 -1.58
CA ASN A 36 2.90 1.54 -1.25
C ASN A 36 2.69 2.42 -2.49
N ALA A 37 3.67 2.49 -3.40
CA ALA A 37 3.54 3.20 -4.66
C ALA A 37 2.39 2.63 -5.50
N MET A 38 2.31 1.31 -5.65
CA MET A 38 1.25 0.65 -6.39
C MET A 38 -0.14 0.89 -5.80
N LEU A 39 -0.27 0.96 -4.46
CA LEU A 39 -1.53 1.32 -3.81
C LEU A 39 -2.02 2.71 -4.23
N LEU A 40 -1.11 3.71 -4.22
CA LEU A 40 -1.46 5.06 -4.64
C LEU A 40 -1.71 5.15 -6.15
N ILE A 41 -0.89 4.49 -6.96
CA ILE A 41 -1.07 4.44 -8.42
C ILE A 41 -2.45 3.88 -8.76
N ALA A 42 -2.85 2.78 -8.13
CA ALA A 42 -4.18 2.22 -8.31
C ALA A 42 -5.29 3.18 -7.89
N ALA A 43 -5.12 3.86 -6.76
CA ALA A 43 -6.07 4.87 -6.30
C ALA A 43 -6.19 6.06 -7.28
N GLY A 44 -5.06 6.58 -7.77
CA GLY A 44 -5.01 7.77 -8.62
C GLY A 44 -5.30 7.53 -10.10
N THR A 45 -5.16 6.30 -10.60
CA THR A 45 -5.38 5.98 -12.04
C THR A 45 -6.67 5.20 -12.31
N VAL A 46 -7.13 4.39 -11.36
CA VAL A 46 -8.35 3.59 -11.50
C VAL A 46 -9.45 4.07 -10.55
N GLY A 47 -9.07 4.45 -9.34
CA GLY A 47 -9.97 5.00 -8.32
C GLY A 47 -9.67 4.46 -6.93
N VAL A 48 -10.08 5.19 -5.89
CA VAL A 48 -9.77 4.91 -4.48
C VAL A 48 -10.07 3.46 -4.08
N PHE A 49 -11.22 2.93 -4.49
CA PHE A 49 -11.61 1.54 -4.22
C PHE A 49 -10.68 0.50 -4.84
N SER A 50 -10.05 0.80 -5.98
CA SER A 50 -9.02 -0.06 -6.57
C SER A 50 -7.81 -0.17 -5.65
N GLY A 51 -7.29 0.97 -5.18
CA GLY A 51 -6.16 1.00 -4.24
C GLY A 51 -6.48 0.29 -2.92
N ILE A 52 -7.68 0.50 -2.37
CA ILE A 52 -8.13 -0.22 -1.16
C ILE A 52 -8.20 -1.73 -1.41
N THR A 53 -8.83 -2.15 -2.51
CA THR A 53 -8.96 -3.59 -2.86
C THR A 53 -7.58 -4.26 -2.94
N ILE A 54 -6.62 -3.62 -3.63
CA ILE A 54 -5.23 -4.12 -3.68
C ILE A 54 -4.61 -4.14 -2.29
N GLY A 55 -4.84 -3.09 -1.49
CA GLY A 55 -4.35 -2.99 -0.11
C GLY A 55 -4.85 -4.11 0.81
N LEU A 56 -6.08 -4.59 0.59
CA LEU A 56 -6.67 -5.70 1.33
C LEU A 56 -6.13 -7.06 0.82
N LEU A 57 -6.03 -7.25 -0.49
CA LEU A 57 -5.65 -8.54 -1.08
C LEU A 57 -4.16 -8.83 -1.00
N THR A 58 -3.30 -7.80 -1.07
CA THR A 58 -1.84 -7.97 -1.05
C THR A 58 -1.30 -8.74 0.16
N PRO A 59 -1.61 -8.40 1.42
CA PRO A 59 -1.12 -9.16 2.58
C PRO A 59 -1.72 -10.56 2.67
N LEU A 60 -2.98 -10.75 2.23
CA LEU A 60 -3.61 -12.07 2.20
C LEU A 60 -2.89 -13.00 1.24
N ILE A 61 -2.62 -12.53 0.02
CA ILE A 61 -1.91 -13.32 -0.99
C ILE A 61 -0.45 -13.53 -0.56
N ALA A 62 0.21 -12.51 0.01
CA ALA A 62 1.56 -12.63 0.54
C ALA A 62 1.67 -13.71 1.63
N LEU A 63 0.62 -13.89 2.45
CA LEU A 63 0.53 -14.99 3.40
C LEU A 63 0.38 -16.34 2.68
N LEU A 64 -0.55 -16.45 1.73
CA LEU A 64 -0.82 -17.70 0.99
C LEU A 64 0.39 -18.21 0.21
N VAL A 65 1.20 -17.31 -0.36
CA VAL A 65 2.41 -17.66 -1.13
C VAL A 65 3.66 -17.77 -0.26
N GLY A 66 3.53 -17.62 1.07
CA GLY A 66 4.60 -17.83 2.04
C GLY A 66 5.65 -16.70 2.13
N ILE A 67 5.36 -15.51 1.60
CA ILE A 67 6.23 -14.32 1.75
C ILE A 67 6.08 -13.74 3.15
N LEU A 68 4.84 -13.57 3.61
CA LEU A 68 4.52 -13.07 4.95
C LEU A 68 4.48 -14.23 5.94
N LYS A 69 5.49 -14.31 6.81
CA LYS A 69 5.67 -15.42 7.76
C LYS A 69 4.98 -15.23 9.12
N PHE A 70 4.17 -14.18 9.27
CA PHE A 70 3.53 -13.86 10.53
C PHE A 70 2.03 -13.51 10.33
N PRO A 71 1.16 -14.53 10.26
CA PRO A 71 -0.27 -14.38 9.97
C PRO A 71 -1.04 -13.36 10.85
N PRO A 72 -0.78 -13.25 12.18
CA PRO A 72 -1.54 -12.32 13.03
C PRO A 72 -1.47 -10.86 12.60
N MET A 73 -0.45 -10.48 11.83
CA MET A 73 -0.27 -9.10 11.34
C MET A 73 -1.11 -8.79 10.10
N VAL A 74 -1.60 -9.80 9.36
CA VAL A 74 -2.39 -9.62 8.13
C VAL A 74 -3.55 -8.62 8.28
N PRO A 75 -4.49 -8.79 9.24
CA PRO A 75 -5.63 -7.86 9.37
C PRO A 75 -5.19 -6.42 9.65
N PHE A 76 -4.10 -6.23 10.40
CA PHE A 76 -3.55 -4.91 10.68
C PHE A 76 -2.90 -4.27 9.46
N ILE A 77 -2.20 -5.05 8.63
CA ILE A 77 -1.63 -4.59 7.36
C ILE A 77 -2.75 -4.20 6.39
N MET A 78 -3.79 -5.01 6.29
CA MET A 78 -4.97 -4.73 5.46
C MET A 78 -5.59 -3.38 5.85
N ALA A 79 -5.86 -3.19 7.15
CA ALA A 79 -6.39 -1.93 7.68
C ALA A 79 -5.44 -0.76 7.43
N GLY A 80 -4.14 -0.93 7.67
CA GLY A 80 -3.13 0.11 7.43
C GLY A 80 -2.99 0.50 5.96
N ASN A 81 -3.10 -0.46 5.04
CA ASN A 81 -3.11 -0.21 3.60
C ASN A 81 -4.37 0.56 3.16
N ALA A 82 -5.54 0.15 3.65
CA ALA A 82 -6.79 0.84 3.37
C ALA A 82 -6.77 2.29 3.92
N LEU A 83 -6.30 2.45 5.16
CA LEU A 83 -6.12 3.76 5.81
C LEU A 83 -5.18 4.67 5.00
N TYR A 84 -4.06 4.13 4.54
CA TYR A 84 -3.09 4.85 3.73
C TYR A 84 -3.70 5.38 2.43
N VAL A 85 -4.40 4.53 1.68
CA VAL A 85 -5.04 4.91 0.42
C VAL A 85 -6.16 5.92 0.65
N TRP A 86 -6.99 5.70 1.67
CA TRP A 86 -8.13 6.56 1.98
C TRP A 86 -7.67 7.96 2.40
N LEU A 87 -6.72 8.07 3.34
CA LEU A 87 -6.18 9.36 3.79
C LEU A 87 -5.48 10.11 2.68
N TYR A 88 -4.68 9.43 1.84
CA TYR A 88 -4.07 10.08 0.68
C TYR A 88 -5.13 10.66 -0.26
N SER A 89 -6.17 9.87 -0.55
CA SER A 89 -7.21 10.23 -1.51
C SER A 89 -8.20 11.27 -0.98
N SER A 90 -8.26 11.47 0.34
CA SER A 90 -9.11 12.48 0.97
C SER A 90 -8.49 13.88 0.95
N GLN A 91 -7.20 14.01 0.61
CA GLN A 91 -6.51 15.29 0.57
C GLN A 91 -6.44 15.85 -0.86
N LYS A 92 -6.59 17.18 -0.98
CA LYS A 92 -6.43 17.87 -2.27
C LYS A 92 -4.97 18.03 -2.69
N ASN A 93 -4.08 18.20 -1.71
CA ASN A 93 -2.65 18.33 -1.94
C ASN A 93 -1.97 16.96 -1.80
N ALA A 94 -1.38 16.47 -2.88
CA ALA A 94 -0.77 15.14 -2.91
C ALA A 94 0.37 14.96 -1.89
N VAL A 95 1.17 16.00 -1.64
CA VAL A 95 2.28 15.95 -0.67
C VAL A 95 1.74 15.83 0.75
N ILE A 96 0.76 16.67 1.11
CA ILE A 96 0.09 16.59 2.42
C ILE A 96 -0.60 15.23 2.57
N GLY A 97 -1.27 14.74 1.52
CA GLY A 97 -1.89 13.42 1.47
C GLY A 97 -0.91 12.29 1.79
N VAL A 98 0.26 12.28 1.14
CA VAL A 98 1.31 11.27 1.39
C VAL A 98 1.84 11.36 2.81
N LEU A 99 2.16 12.55 3.30
CA LEU A 99 2.71 12.73 4.66
C LEU A 99 1.72 12.25 5.72
N LEU A 100 0.47 12.70 5.66
CA LEU A 100 -0.58 12.30 6.60
C LEU A 100 -0.84 10.80 6.55
N ALA A 101 -1.00 10.24 5.34
CA ALA A 101 -1.23 8.81 5.16
C ALA A 101 -0.08 7.96 5.69
N ALA A 102 1.17 8.35 5.39
CA ALA A 102 2.37 7.61 5.82
C ALA A 102 2.52 7.60 7.34
N VAL A 103 2.34 8.75 8.00
CA VAL A 103 2.40 8.88 9.45
C VAL A 103 1.28 8.08 10.12
N ALA A 104 0.04 8.18 9.62
CA ALA A 104 -1.10 7.44 10.15
C ALA A 104 -0.91 5.92 10.01
N LYS A 105 -0.46 5.45 8.83
CA LYS A 105 -0.14 4.05 8.59
C LYS A 105 0.96 3.54 9.53
N TYR A 106 2.04 4.31 9.65
CA TYR A 106 3.15 4.00 10.55
C TYR A 106 2.68 3.89 12.01
N ALA A 107 1.91 4.87 12.48
CA ALA A 107 1.36 4.87 13.84
C ALA A 107 0.48 3.64 14.07
N TRP A 108 -0.45 3.37 13.15
CA TRP A 108 -1.32 2.20 13.22
C TRP A 108 -0.54 0.88 13.32
N LEU A 109 0.42 0.65 12.41
CA LEU A 109 1.17 -0.61 12.36
C LEU A 109 2.14 -0.74 13.54
N SER A 110 2.79 0.36 13.95
CA SER A 110 3.68 0.38 15.11
C SER A 110 2.94 0.10 16.41
N ILE A 111 1.79 0.75 16.62
CA ILE A 111 0.94 0.50 17.80
C ILE A 111 0.44 -0.95 17.77
N SER A 112 0.04 -1.45 16.60
CA SER A 112 -0.46 -2.81 16.45
C SER A 112 0.58 -3.86 16.84
N VAL A 113 1.81 -3.73 16.32
CA VAL A 113 2.87 -4.71 16.51
C VAL A 113 3.53 -4.62 17.90
N ILE A 114 3.57 -3.42 18.50
CA ILE A 114 4.19 -3.21 19.81
C ILE A 114 3.23 -3.52 20.95
N TYR A 115 1.95 -3.12 20.83
CA TYR A 115 0.98 -3.14 21.92
C TYR A 115 -0.20 -4.07 21.65
N ILE A 116 -0.96 -3.85 20.55
CA ILE A 116 -2.25 -4.52 20.35
C ILE A 116 -2.08 -6.04 20.29
N LEU A 117 -1.17 -6.54 19.46
CA LEU A 117 -0.94 -7.99 19.34
C LEU A 117 -0.49 -8.62 20.66
N LYS A 118 0.35 -7.92 21.44
CA LYS A 118 0.77 -8.41 22.76
C LYS A 118 -0.38 -8.46 23.75
N TRP A 119 -1.32 -7.50 23.69
CA TRP A 119 -2.52 -7.51 24.53
C TRP A 119 -3.40 -8.73 24.25
N PHE A 120 -3.46 -9.18 22.99
CA PHE A 120 -4.10 -10.45 22.60
C PHE A 120 -3.27 -11.71 22.93
N GLY A 121 -2.18 -11.59 23.69
CA GLY A 121 -1.32 -12.72 24.06
C GLY A 121 -0.42 -13.23 22.93
N VAL A 122 -0.34 -12.51 21.80
CA VAL A 122 0.48 -12.90 20.65
C VAL A 122 1.94 -12.51 20.91
N ARG A 123 2.83 -13.51 20.90
CA ARG A 123 4.29 -13.28 20.97
C ARG A 123 4.80 -12.83 19.60
N VAL A 124 5.18 -11.57 19.50
CA VAL A 124 5.68 -10.97 18.25
C VAL A 124 7.21 -11.10 18.17
N PRO A 125 7.76 -11.74 17.13
CA PRO A 125 9.21 -11.83 16.94
C PRO A 125 9.86 -10.45 16.73
N PRO A 126 11.09 -10.21 17.24
CA PRO A 126 11.79 -8.94 17.05
C PRO A 126 11.92 -8.46 15.59
N PRO A 127 12.20 -9.33 14.59
CA PRO A 127 12.26 -8.91 13.20
C PRO A 127 10.93 -8.35 12.66
N VAL A 128 9.80 -8.85 13.16
CA VAL A 128 8.46 -8.36 12.78
C VAL A 128 8.24 -6.96 13.35
N VAL A 129 8.60 -6.74 14.62
CA VAL A 129 8.51 -5.40 15.25
C VAL A 129 9.37 -4.40 14.48
N GLN A 130 10.60 -4.77 14.12
CA GLN A 130 11.49 -3.90 13.34
C GLN A 130 10.92 -3.57 11.96
N ALA A 131 10.33 -4.54 11.26
CA ALA A 131 9.76 -4.31 9.93
C ALA A 131 8.57 -3.33 9.93
N PHE A 132 7.77 -3.33 10.98
CA PHE A 132 6.54 -2.52 11.08
C PHE A 132 6.67 -1.22 11.90
N THR A 133 7.89 -0.85 12.29
CA THR A 133 8.20 0.41 12.98
C THR A 133 8.87 1.41 12.05
N LEU A 134 10.03 2.01 12.37
CA LEU A 134 10.60 3.10 11.57
C LEU A 134 10.81 2.78 10.08
N PRO A 135 11.25 1.57 9.68
CA PRO A 135 11.29 1.18 8.27
C PRO A 135 9.94 1.31 7.55
N GLN A 136 8.82 1.08 8.24
CA GLN A 136 7.47 1.22 7.68
C GLN A 136 7.13 2.66 7.34
N LEU A 137 7.65 3.64 8.09
CA LEU A 137 7.47 5.06 7.77
C LEU A 137 8.23 5.43 6.49
N PHE A 138 9.51 5.04 6.40
CA PHE A 138 10.33 5.30 5.21
C PHE A 138 9.74 4.66 3.96
N THR A 139 9.29 3.40 4.04
CA THR A 139 8.64 2.74 2.91
C THR A 139 7.35 3.43 2.47
N ALA A 140 6.54 3.93 3.40
CA ALA A 140 5.30 4.64 3.08
C ALA A 140 5.56 6.01 2.45
N LEU A 141 6.61 6.72 2.90
CA LEU A 141 7.02 8.00 2.32
C LEU A 141 7.63 7.84 0.93
N LEU A 142 8.61 6.93 0.78
CA LEU A 142 9.26 6.66 -0.50
C LEU A 142 8.26 6.12 -1.53
N GLY A 143 7.44 5.16 -1.12
CA GLY A 143 6.38 4.65 -1.98
C GLY A 143 5.36 5.72 -2.36
N GLY A 144 4.99 6.58 -1.42
CA GLY A 144 4.10 7.70 -1.69
C GLY A 144 4.69 8.69 -2.69
N ALA A 145 5.95 9.06 -2.53
CA ALA A 145 6.67 9.93 -3.46
C ALA A 145 6.73 9.32 -4.87
N ILE A 146 7.17 8.06 -4.97
CA ILE A 146 7.22 7.32 -6.26
C ILE A 146 5.83 7.26 -6.89
N GLY A 147 4.82 6.89 -6.11
CA GLY A 147 3.44 6.76 -6.59
C GLY A 147 2.90 8.08 -7.13
N VAL A 148 3.04 9.18 -6.38
CA VAL A 148 2.59 10.52 -6.81
C VAL A 148 3.31 10.98 -8.08
N THR A 149 4.63 10.80 -8.16
CA THR A 149 5.39 11.15 -9.36
C THR A 149 4.90 10.38 -10.58
N LEU A 150 4.69 9.07 -10.45
CA LEU A 150 4.20 8.24 -11.57
C LEU A 150 2.77 8.59 -11.96
N ILE A 151 1.88 8.85 -11.01
CA ILE A 151 0.51 9.30 -11.31
C ILE A 151 0.54 10.59 -12.14
N PHE A 152 1.34 11.57 -11.73
CA PHE A 152 1.47 12.82 -12.46
C PHE A 152 1.98 12.62 -13.90
N LEU A 153 3.00 11.77 -14.08
CA LEU A 153 3.54 11.46 -15.40
C LEU A 153 2.51 10.74 -16.29
N LEU A 154 1.78 9.77 -15.74
CA LEU A 154 0.75 9.02 -16.47
C LEU A 154 -0.41 9.93 -16.90
N GLN A 155 -0.91 10.77 -16.00
CA GLN A 155 -1.99 11.70 -16.31
C GLN A 155 -1.59 12.71 -17.41
N ARG A 156 -0.35 13.20 -17.37
CA ARG A 156 0.17 14.09 -18.41
C ARG A 156 0.28 13.41 -19.78
N SER A 157 0.73 12.16 -19.81
CA SER A 157 0.82 11.38 -21.04
C SER A 157 -0.56 11.09 -21.64
N PHE A 158 -1.55 10.76 -20.82
CA PHE A 158 -2.92 10.54 -21.29
C PHE A 158 -3.59 11.83 -21.79
N ALA A 159 -3.30 12.98 -21.18
CA ALA A 159 -3.80 14.26 -21.65
C ALA A 159 -3.26 14.58 -23.06
N LYS A 160 -1.94 14.48 -23.26
CA LYS A 160 -1.30 14.68 -24.57
C LYS A 160 -1.86 13.75 -25.64
N ALA A 161 -2.07 12.47 -25.31
CA ALA A 161 -2.58 11.50 -26.27
C ALA A 161 -4.02 11.78 -26.75
N LYS A 162 -4.79 12.57 -26.00
CA LYS A 162 -6.15 12.99 -26.37
C LYS A 162 -6.18 14.23 -27.27
N GLU A 163 -5.08 14.99 -27.29
CA GLU A 163 -4.91 16.20 -28.10
C GLU A 163 -4.36 15.90 -29.51
N MET A 164 -3.91 14.67 -29.75
CA MET A 164 -3.47 14.16 -31.06
C MET A 164 -4.61 13.42 -31.76
#